data_AF-S7MKA2-F1
#
_entry.id   AF-S7MKA2-F1
#
_cell.length_a   1.000
_cell.length_b   1.000
_cell.length_c   1.000
_cell.angle_alpha   90.00
_cell.angle_beta   90.00
_cell.angle_gamma   90.00
#
_symmetry.space_group_name_H-M   'P 1'
#
loop_
_entity.id
_entity.type
_entity.pdbx_description
1 polymer ?
#
loop_
_entity_poly.entity_id
_entity_poly.type
_entity_poly.pdbx_seq_one_letter_code
_entity_poly.pdbx_strand_id
1 'polypeptide(L)'
;MCNNECDASTPELAHPPELMFDFEGRHPSTFWQSATWKDYPKPLQVNITLSWSKTIELTDNIVITFESGRPDQMILEKSLDYGRTWQPYQYYATDCLDAFHMDPKSVKDLSQHTVLEIICTEEYSTGYMTNSKIIHFEIKDRFAFFAGPWLRNMASLYGQLDTTKKLRDFFTVTDLRIRLLRPAVGEIFVDELHLARYFYAISDIKVHGRCKCNLHATVCVYDNSKLTCECEHNTTGPDCGKCKKNYQGRPWSPGSYLPIPKGTANTCIPSISSIGNTPTTCSFQALRVAFARAFESRQGTPGSKRRQRVEVAVAIGLSDVSEMDGWKVVLGGWVCFCVGVSGVLHGSLTVLLTGHLILPPSPHASSPSISRC
;
A
#
# COMPACT_ATOMS: atom_id res chain seq x y z
N MET A 1 -32.11 41.02 -6.87
CA MET A 1 -32.12 41.04 -5.39
C MET A 1 -31.18 39.95 -4.91
N CYS A 2 -30.05 40.33 -4.31
CA CYS A 2 -29.15 39.43 -3.59
C CYS A 2 -29.52 39.52 -2.10
N ASN A 3 -30.51 38.73 -1.67
CA ASN A 3 -31.05 38.79 -0.30
C ASN A 3 -30.44 37.74 0.64
N ASN A 4 -29.50 36.93 0.16
CA ASN A 4 -28.87 35.89 0.96
C ASN A 4 -27.62 36.47 1.63
N GLU A 5 -27.52 36.29 2.94
CA GLU A 5 -26.40 36.75 3.77
C GLU A 5 -25.60 35.56 4.29
N CYS A 6 -24.29 35.74 4.46
CA CYS A 6 -23.40 34.76 5.09
C CYS A 6 -22.89 35.37 6.40
N ASP A 7 -23.19 34.71 7.51
CA ASP A 7 -22.82 35.14 8.86
C ASP A 7 -22.25 33.97 9.64
N ALA A 8 -20.96 34.06 9.97
CA ALA A 8 -20.24 33.02 10.70
C ALA A 8 -20.73 32.86 12.15
N SER A 9 -21.43 33.84 12.73
CA SER A 9 -21.97 33.77 14.08
C SER A 9 -23.32 33.05 14.15
N THR A 10 -24.03 32.94 13.02
CA THR A 10 -25.34 32.31 12.90
C THR A 10 -25.20 30.97 12.18
N PRO A 11 -25.34 29.81 12.86
CA PRO A 11 -25.07 28.49 12.26
C PRO A 11 -25.84 28.19 10.96
N GLU A 12 -27.05 28.74 10.80
CA GLU A 12 -27.90 28.57 9.61
C GLU A 12 -27.43 29.38 8.39
N LEU A 13 -26.60 30.41 8.61
CA LEU A 13 -26.02 31.28 7.59
C LEU A 13 -24.50 31.09 7.43
N ALA A 14 -23.91 30.19 8.23
CA ALA A 14 -22.49 29.93 8.23
C ALA A 14 -22.13 28.88 7.16
N HIS A 15 -21.07 29.16 6.41
CA HIS A 15 -20.57 28.29 5.34
C HIS A 15 -19.13 27.84 5.59
N PRO A 16 -18.85 27.11 6.68
CA PRO A 16 -17.49 26.78 7.07
C PRO A 16 -16.91 25.62 6.23
N PRO A 17 -15.57 25.41 6.25
CA PRO A 17 -14.89 24.45 5.37
C PRO A 17 -15.30 22.98 5.56
N GLU A 18 -15.81 22.62 6.74
CA GLU A 18 -16.24 21.25 7.07
C GLU A 18 -17.40 20.79 6.20
N LEU A 19 -18.19 21.73 5.65
CA LEU A 19 -19.29 21.45 4.74
C LEU A 19 -18.81 20.91 3.38
N MET A 20 -17.52 20.98 3.05
CA MET A 20 -16.99 20.35 1.82
C MET A 20 -16.81 18.83 1.93
N PHE A 21 -17.01 18.25 3.13
CA PHE A 21 -16.78 16.81 3.40
C PHE A 21 -17.90 16.18 4.24
N ASP A 22 -19.05 16.85 4.35
CA ASP A 22 -20.18 16.30 5.09
C ASP A 22 -20.92 15.22 4.29
N PHE A 23 -21.94 14.62 4.88
CA PHE A 23 -22.69 13.57 4.20
C PHE A 23 -23.54 14.16 3.07
N GLU A 24 -23.25 13.72 1.84
CA GLU A 24 -24.00 14.09 0.64
C GLU A 24 -25.48 13.69 0.73
N GLY A 25 -26.36 14.44 0.05
CA GLY A 25 -27.80 14.15 -0.02
C GLY A 25 -28.66 14.89 1.01
N ARG A 26 -28.10 15.86 1.73
CA ARG A 26 -28.90 16.82 2.49
C ARG A 26 -29.70 17.73 1.55
N HIS A 27 -30.92 18.03 1.96
CA HIS A 27 -31.79 19.01 1.33
C HIS A 27 -32.21 20.04 2.39
N PRO A 28 -31.78 21.32 2.28
CA PRO A 28 -30.94 21.90 1.20
C PRO A 28 -29.48 21.42 1.20
N SER A 29 -28.77 21.62 0.08
CA SER A 29 -27.34 21.33 -0.02
C SER A 29 -26.54 22.25 0.91
N THR A 30 -25.57 21.67 1.59
CA THR A 30 -24.55 22.37 2.37
C THR A 30 -23.36 22.69 1.48
N PHE A 31 -22.66 23.78 1.77
CA PHE A 31 -21.47 24.19 1.02
C PHE A 31 -20.62 25.16 1.83
N TRP A 32 -19.31 25.08 1.62
CA TRP A 32 -18.38 26.14 2.01
C TRP A 32 -18.52 27.32 1.03
N GLN A 33 -18.30 28.56 1.51
CA GLN A 33 -18.33 29.75 0.67
C GLN A 33 -17.16 30.69 0.99
N SER A 34 -16.55 31.27 -0.06
CA SER A 34 -15.56 32.34 0.08
C SER A 34 -16.21 33.71 0.34
N ALA A 35 -15.40 34.69 0.74
CA ALA A 35 -15.77 36.08 0.58
C ALA A 35 -16.04 36.42 -0.89
N THR A 36 -16.87 37.43 -1.14
CA THR A 36 -17.13 37.94 -2.49
C THR A 36 -15.95 38.78 -3.00
N TRP A 37 -15.88 39.01 -4.31
CA TRP A 37 -14.75 39.68 -4.98
C TRP A 37 -14.76 41.22 -4.81
N LYS A 38 -14.94 41.72 -3.58
CA LYS A 38 -15.03 43.16 -3.27
C LYS A 38 -13.74 43.94 -3.57
N ASP A 39 -12.59 43.28 -3.51
CA ASP A 39 -11.27 43.89 -3.71
C ASP A 39 -10.84 43.98 -5.19
N TYR A 40 -11.76 43.77 -6.13
CA TYR A 40 -11.49 43.90 -7.56
C TYR A 40 -10.85 45.27 -7.88
N PRO A 41 -9.78 45.35 -8.71
CA PRO A 41 -9.26 44.32 -9.63
C PRO A 41 -8.24 43.35 -9.04
N LYS A 42 -7.97 43.37 -7.73
CA LYS A 42 -7.06 42.39 -7.11
C LYS A 42 -7.64 40.98 -7.28
N PRO A 43 -6.91 39.99 -7.82
CA PRO A 43 -7.45 38.64 -8.04
C PRO A 43 -8.00 37.98 -6.77
N LEU A 44 -9.20 37.40 -6.85
CA LEU A 44 -9.77 36.59 -5.78
C LEU A 44 -9.14 35.19 -5.80
N GLN A 45 -7.98 35.05 -5.15
CA GLN A 45 -7.25 33.78 -5.08
C GLN A 45 -7.55 33.06 -3.76
N VAL A 46 -7.93 31.78 -3.85
CA VAL A 46 -8.21 30.93 -2.67
C VAL A 46 -7.50 29.60 -2.82
N ASN A 47 -6.83 29.15 -1.76
CA ASN A 47 -6.17 27.85 -1.70
C ASN A 47 -6.90 26.95 -0.69
N ILE A 48 -7.30 25.77 -1.13
CA ILE A 48 -7.85 24.72 -0.27
C ILE A 48 -6.84 23.57 -0.24
N THR A 49 -6.34 23.24 0.95
CA THR A 49 -5.33 22.20 1.13
C THR A 49 -5.92 21.02 1.88
N LEU A 50 -5.80 19.83 1.29
CA LEU A 50 -6.23 18.56 1.85
C LEU A 50 -4.98 17.79 2.27
N SER A 51 -4.80 17.59 3.58
CA SER A 51 -3.60 16.98 4.15
C SER A 51 -3.94 15.70 4.89
N TRP A 52 -3.35 14.57 4.49
CA TRP A 52 -3.60 13.28 5.14
C TRP A 52 -2.54 12.90 6.18
N SER A 53 -1.41 13.61 6.22
CA SER A 53 -0.25 13.24 7.06
C SER A 53 0.20 11.77 6.88
N LYS A 54 -0.15 11.19 5.74
CA LYS A 54 0.05 9.80 5.34
C LYS A 54 0.06 9.73 3.82
N THR A 55 0.85 8.82 3.28
CA THR A 55 0.89 8.58 1.84
C THR A 55 -0.30 7.70 1.42
N ILE A 56 -1.09 8.20 0.47
CA ILE A 56 -2.32 7.60 -0.08
C ILE A 56 -2.11 7.31 -1.57
N GLU A 57 -2.63 6.18 -2.04
CA GLU A 57 -2.71 5.82 -3.46
C GLU A 57 -4.17 5.96 -3.90
N LEU A 58 -4.43 6.87 -4.83
CA LEU A 58 -5.77 7.19 -5.33
C LEU A 58 -6.33 6.03 -6.17
N THR A 59 -7.63 5.77 -6.06
CA THR A 59 -8.28 4.61 -6.68
C THR A 59 -9.50 4.97 -7.53
N ASP A 60 -10.08 6.15 -7.34
CA ASP A 60 -11.20 6.67 -8.13
C ASP A 60 -10.94 8.14 -8.48
N ASN A 61 -11.77 8.71 -9.36
CA ASN A 61 -11.70 10.12 -9.77
C ASN A 61 -11.78 11.04 -8.55
N ILE A 62 -11.03 12.14 -8.58
CA ILE A 62 -11.29 13.25 -7.64
C ILE A 62 -12.46 14.03 -8.22
N VAL A 63 -13.48 14.29 -7.40
CA VAL A 63 -14.69 15.01 -7.82
C VAL A 63 -14.87 16.21 -6.91
N ILE A 64 -15.00 17.39 -7.51
CA ILE A 64 -15.24 18.65 -6.80
C ILE A 64 -16.57 19.20 -7.30
N THR A 65 -17.54 19.32 -6.41
CA THR A 65 -18.88 19.83 -6.70
C THR A 65 -18.99 21.25 -6.17
N PHE A 66 -19.23 22.20 -7.07
CA PHE A 66 -19.43 23.60 -6.75
C PHE A 66 -20.91 23.90 -6.52
N GLU A 67 -21.24 24.76 -5.55
CA GLU A 67 -22.58 25.38 -5.48
C GLU A 67 -22.63 26.62 -6.37
N SER A 68 -21.53 27.39 -6.42
CA SER A 68 -21.34 28.51 -7.33
C SER A 68 -21.10 28.03 -8.77
N GLY A 69 -20.89 28.96 -9.70
CA GLY A 69 -20.28 28.61 -10.98
C GLY A 69 -18.88 28.01 -10.78
N ARG A 70 -18.47 27.15 -11.71
CA ARG A 70 -17.11 26.57 -11.73
C ARG A 70 -16.08 27.66 -12.05
N PRO A 71 -14.87 27.62 -11.46
CA PRO A 71 -13.87 28.66 -11.67
C PRO A 71 -13.48 28.83 -13.14
N ASP A 72 -13.28 30.08 -13.55
CA ASP A 72 -12.72 30.40 -14.87
C ASP A 72 -11.25 29.96 -14.96
N GLN A 73 -10.53 29.94 -13.83
CA GLN A 73 -9.15 29.47 -13.72
C GLN A 73 -8.93 28.74 -12.39
N MET A 74 -8.46 27.49 -12.46
CA MET A 74 -8.13 26.65 -11.31
C MET A 74 -6.95 25.72 -11.61
N ILE A 75 -6.14 25.43 -10.60
CA ILE A 75 -5.08 24.41 -10.66
C ILE A 75 -5.32 23.39 -9.56
N LEU A 76 -5.35 22.11 -9.92
CA LEU A 76 -5.21 21.03 -8.96
C LEU A 76 -3.73 20.69 -8.85
N GLU A 77 -3.18 20.74 -7.64
CA GLU A 77 -1.80 20.38 -7.33
C GLU A 77 -1.76 19.22 -6.34
N LYS A 78 -0.63 18.51 -6.34
CA LYS A 78 -0.35 17.45 -5.37
C LYS A 78 1.02 17.60 -4.73
N SER A 79 1.15 17.01 -3.55
CA SER A 79 2.42 16.81 -2.86
C SER A 79 2.71 15.33 -2.66
N LEU A 80 3.99 14.98 -2.60
CA LEU A 80 4.50 13.65 -2.26
C LEU A 80 5.37 13.66 -0.99
N ASP A 81 5.60 14.84 -0.41
CA ASP A 81 6.56 15.08 0.67
C ASP A 81 5.96 15.89 1.82
N TYR A 82 4.67 15.67 2.08
CA TYR A 82 3.92 16.25 3.20
C TYR A 82 3.82 17.78 3.12
N GLY A 83 3.48 18.29 1.93
CA GLY A 83 3.22 19.70 1.67
C GLY A 83 4.47 20.58 1.51
N ARG A 84 5.67 20.00 1.49
CA ARG A 84 6.93 20.75 1.33
C ARG A 84 7.12 21.24 -0.09
N THR A 85 6.84 20.37 -1.06
CA THR A 85 6.84 20.72 -2.49
C THR A 85 5.49 20.40 -3.11
N TRP A 86 5.14 21.18 -4.12
CA TRP A 86 3.88 21.12 -4.82
C TRP A 86 4.14 20.99 -6.31
N GLN A 87 3.43 20.08 -6.96
CA GLN A 87 3.52 19.84 -8.39
C GLN A 87 2.11 19.95 -9.00
N PRO A 88 1.98 20.54 -10.20
CA PRO A 88 0.69 20.60 -10.86
C PRO A 88 0.22 19.20 -11.22
N TYR A 89 -1.07 18.94 -11.03
CA TYR A 89 -1.73 17.68 -11.30
C TYR A 89 -2.66 17.78 -12.51
N GLN A 90 -3.40 18.90 -12.62
CA GLN A 90 -4.19 19.27 -13.81
C GLN A 90 -4.53 20.77 -13.76
N TYR A 91 -4.60 21.41 -14.93
CA TYR A 91 -5.05 22.79 -15.08
C TYR A 91 -6.47 22.83 -15.65
N TYR A 92 -7.26 23.79 -15.17
CA TYR A 92 -8.64 24.00 -15.60
C TYR A 92 -8.82 25.48 -15.92
N ALA A 93 -9.25 25.78 -17.15
CA ALA A 93 -9.50 27.16 -17.57
C ALA A 93 -10.66 27.24 -18.57
N THR A 94 -11.28 28.41 -18.70
CA THR A 94 -12.16 28.72 -19.84
C THR A 94 -11.40 28.89 -21.15
N ASP A 95 -10.16 29.35 -21.07
CA ASP A 95 -9.21 29.49 -22.19
C ASP A 95 -7.82 29.09 -21.69
N CYS A 96 -7.36 27.90 -22.08
CA CYS A 96 -6.08 27.34 -21.63
C CYS A 96 -4.86 28.09 -22.20
N LEU A 97 -4.98 28.63 -23.42
CA LEU A 97 -3.89 29.35 -24.08
C LEU A 97 -3.65 30.70 -23.43
N ASP A 98 -4.71 31.42 -23.08
CA ASP A 98 -4.64 32.69 -22.36
C ASP A 98 -4.20 32.50 -20.90
N ALA A 99 -4.84 31.56 -20.18
CA ALA A 99 -4.64 31.42 -18.73
C ALA A 99 -3.27 30.81 -18.34
N PHE A 100 -2.83 29.79 -19.08
CA PHE A 100 -1.68 28.97 -18.70
C PHE A 100 -0.68 28.76 -19.84
N HIS A 101 -0.91 29.33 -21.02
CA HIS A 101 -0.09 29.12 -22.22
C HIS A 101 0.05 27.64 -22.59
N MET A 102 -1.05 26.90 -22.48
CA MET A 102 -1.13 25.47 -22.80
C MET A 102 -2.21 25.22 -23.85
N ASP A 103 -1.96 24.32 -24.79
CA ASP A 103 -3.01 23.84 -25.68
C ASP A 103 -4.09 23.09 -24.89
N PRO A 104 -5.39 23.34 -25.14
CA PRO A 104 -6.46 22.62 -24.48
C PRO A 104 -6.46 21.14 -24.92
N LYS A 105 -6.56 20.23 -23.96
CA LYS A 105 -6.63 18.78 -24.17
C LYS A 105 -7.65 18.13 -23.25
N SER A 106 -8.18 16.99 -23.68
CA SER A 106 -8.93 16.05 -22.84
C SER A 106 -8.04 14.89 -22.42
N VAL A 107 -8.38 14.23 -21.30
CA VAL A 107 -7.75 12.94 -20.95
C VAL A 107 -8.01 11.89 -22.04
N LYS A 108 -9.10 12.01 -22.80
CA LYS A 108 -9.42 11.14 -23.95
C LYS A 108 -8.42 11.28 -25.11
N ASP A 109 -7.72 12.40 -25.21
CA ASP A 109 -6.71 12.66 -26.25
C ASP A 109 -5.33 12.11 -25.88
N LEU A 110 -5.17 11.64 -24.64
CA LEU A 110 -3.92 11.02 -24.18
C LEU A 110 -3.75 9.62 -24.74
N SER A 111 -2.54 9.09 -24.57
CA SER A 111 -2.18 7.73 -24.94
C SER A 111 -1.57 7.00 -23.74
N GLN A 112 -1.38 5.68 -23.87
CA GLN A 112 -0.69 4.88 -22.86
C GLN A 112 0.72 5.42 -22.52
N HIS A 113 1.41 6.02 -23.50
CA HIS A 113 2.75 6.58 -23.30
C HIS A 113 2.74 7.97 -22.66
N THR A 114 1.66 8.73 -22.84
CA THR A 114 1.49 10.10 -22.33
C THR A 114 0.53 10.17 -21.13
N VAL A 115 0.18 9.04 -20.53
CA VAL A 115 -0.75 8.97 -19.38
C VAL A 115 -0.32 9.78 -18.15
N LEU A 116 0.96 10.14 -18.06
CA LEU A 116 1.53 10.97 -16.97
C LEU A 116 1.60 12.46 -17.31
N GLU A 117 1.22 12.83 -18.54
CA GLU A 117 1.21 14.21 -18.99
C GLU A 117 0.20 15.03 -18.18
N ILE A 118 0.65 16.20 -17.76
CA ILE A 118 -0.17 17.21 -17.10
C ILE A 118 -0.75 18.09 -18.19
N ILE A 119 -2.07 18.15 -18.27
CA ILE A 119 -2.80 18.87 -19.32
C ILE A 119 -3.57 20.06 -18.74
N CYS A 120 -3.97 20.96 -19.63
CA CYS A 120 -5.01 21.95 -19.36
C CYS A 120 -6.28 21.53 -20.10
N THR A 121 -7.42 21.56 -19.40
CA THR A 121 -8.72 21.19 -19.96
C THR A 121 -9.73 22.32 -19.83
N GLU A 122 -10.53 22.50 -20.88
CA GLU A 122 -11.63 23.48 -20.95
C GLU A 122 -13.01 22.81 -20.74
N GLU A 123 -13.05 21.47 -20.62
CA GLU A 123 -14.29 20.69 -20.47
C GLU A 123 -15.10 21.11 -19.22
N TYR A 124 -14.41 21.58 -18.18
CA TYR A 124 -15.03 21.84 -16.88
C TYR A 124 -15.21 23.31 -16.52
N SER A 125 -14.83 24.25 -17.40
CA SER A 125 -14.99 25.68 -17.11
C SER A 125 -16.06 26.34 -17.98
N THR A 126 -16.56 25.68 -19.03
CA THR A 126 -17.63 26.21 -19.89
C THR A 126 -19.04 25.98 -19.30
N GLY A 127 -19.86 27.02 -19.18
CA GLY A 127 -21.15 26.98 -18.46
C GLY A 127 -22.30 26.16 -19.09
N TYR A 128 -22.14 25.59 -20.29
CA TYR A 128 -23.23 25.01 -21.09
C TYR A 128 -23.44 23.49 -20.94
N MET A 129 -22.72 22.81 -20.04
CA MET A 129 -22.79 21.34 -19.91
C MET A 129 -23.82 20.86 -18.87
N THR A 130 -24.35 19.64 -19.07
CA THR A 130 -25.37 19.00 -18.21
C THR A 130 -24.93 18.73 -16.76
N ASN A 131 -23.61 18.69 -16.51
CA ASN A 131 -23.00 18.61 -15.17
C ASN A 131 -22.33 19.94 -14.79
N SER A 132 -23.04 21.06 -14.99
CA SER A 132 -22.49 22.44 -14.97
C SER A 132 -21.79 22.89 -13.68
N LYS A 133 -21.86 22.11 -12.62
CA LYS A 133 -21.31 22.41 -11.29
C LYS A 133 -20.18 21.48 -10.86
N ILE A 134 -19.84 20.44 -11.64
CA ILE A 134 -18.89 19.41 -11.24
C ILE A 134 -17.58 19.53 -12.04
N ILE A 135 -16.45 19.39 -11.35
CA ILE A 135 -15.11 19.23 -11.93
C ILE A 135 -14.59 17.84 -11.59
N HIS A 136 -14.02 17.16 -12.59
CA HIS A 136 -13.38 15.86 -12.41
C HIS A 136 -11.87 15.92 -12.63
N PHE A 137 -11.16 15.06 -11.92
CA PHE A 137 -9.82 14.61 -12.26
C PHE A 137 -9.87 13.11 -12.55
N GLU A 138 -9.57 12.74 -13.80
CA GLU A 138 -9.99 11.49 -14.43
C GLU A 138 -9.00 10.34 -14.21
N ILE A 139 -8.92 9.85 -12.97
CA ILE A 139 -8.07 8.72 -12.59
C ILE A 139 -8.50 7.43 -13.28
N LYS A 140 -9.80 7.16 -13.38
CA LYS A 140 -10.31 5.93 -14.00
C LYS A 140 -10.09 5.90 -15.50
N ASP A 141 -10.19 7.05 -16.18
CA ASP A 141 -9.86 7.14 -17.60
C ASP A 141 -8.36 6.91 -17.83
N ARG A 142 -7.50 7.42 -16.94
CA ARG A 142 -6.06 7.12 -16.97
C ARG A 142 -5.75 5.64 -16.71
N PHE A 143 -6.48 4.97 -15.82
CA PHE A 143 -6.37 3.51 -15.64
C PHE A 143 -6.88 2.73 -16.85
N ALA A 144 -7.89 3.23 -17.56
CA ALA A 144 -8.49 2.58 -18.72
C ALA A 144 -7.49 2.40 -19.88
N PHE A 145 -6.45 3.24 -19.99
CA PHE A 145 -5.37 3.04 -20.97
C PHE A 145 -4.63 1.71 -20.81
N PHE A 146 -4.63 1.12 -19.61
CA PHE A 146 -3.99 -0.18 -19.34
C PHE A 146 -5.02 -1.30 -19.13
N ALA A 147 -6.12 -0.97 -18.44
CA ALA A 147 -7.12 -1.93 -18.03
C ALA A 147 -8.31 -2.10 -19.00
N GLY A 148 -8.37 -1.26 -20.02
CA GLY A 148 -9.50 -1.14 -20.94
C GLY A 148 -10.66 -0.30 -20.37
N PRO A 149 -11.64 0.10 -21.21
CA PRO A 149 -12.72 1.03 -20.84
C PRO A 149 -13.59 0.56 -19.68
N TRP A 150 -13.76 -0.75 -19.53
CA TRP A 150 -14.57 -1.37 -18.49
C TRP A 150 -13.75 -1.81 -17.27
N LEU A 151 -12.46 -1.45 -17.22
CA LEU A 151 -11.53 -1.81 -16.14
C LEU A 151 -11.48 -3.33 -15.86
N ARG A 152 -11.63 -4.17 -16.89
CA ARG A 152 -11.63 -5.64 -16.74
C ARG A 152 -10.24 -6.25 -16.80
N ASN A 153 -9.30 -5.63 -17.53
CA ASN A 153 -7.93 -6.12 -17.67
C ASN A 153 -7.01 -5.58 -16.56
N MET A 154 -7.36 -5.83 -15.30
CA MET A 154 -6.57 -5.38 -14.14
C MET A 154 -5.16 -5.95 -14.12
N ALA A 155 -4.94 -7.13 -14.72
CA ALA A 155 -3.63 -7.74 -14.80
C ALA A 155 -2.60 -6.85 -15.52
N SER A 156 -3.01 -6.25 -16.64
CA SER A 156 -2.20 -5.29 -17.40
C SER A 156 -1.83 -4.06 -16.56
N LEU A 157 -2.82 -3.44 -15.91
CA LEU A 157 -2.61 -2.28 -15.05
C LEU A 157 -1.67 -2.59 -13.88
N TYR A 158 -1.90 -3.69 -13.16
CA TYR A 158 -1.05 -4.09 -12.03
C TYR A 158 0.39 -4.37 -12.45
N GLY A 159 0.60 -5.02 -13.60
CA GLY A 159 1.95 -5.21 -14.14
C GLY A 159 2.66 -3.90 -14.43
N GLN A 160 1.94 -2.88 -14.93
CA GLN A 160 2.51 -1.56 -15.20
C GLN A 160 2.79 -0.77 -13.91
N LEU A 161 1.92 -0.86 -12.90
CA LEU A 161 2.11 -0.23 -11.59
C LEU A 161 3.30 -0.80 -10.81
N ASP A 162 3.55 -2.12 -10.94
CA ASP A 162 4.69 -2.79 -10.31
C ASP A 162 6.02 -2.40 -10.98
N THR A 163 6.05 -2.39 -12.31
CA THR A 163 7.27 -2.15 -13.09
C THR A 163 7.63 -0.68 -13.23
N THR A 164 6.64 0.21 -13.27
CA THR A 164 6.84 1.64 -13.56
C THR A 164 6.60 2.52 -12.34
N LYS A 165 7.67 2.83 -11.60
CA LYS A 165 7.62 3.70 -10.40
C LYS A 165 6.95 5.05 -10.66
N LYS A 166 7.22 5.69 -11.80
CA LYS A 166 6.62 7.00 -12.15
C LYS A 166 5.09 6.93 -12.26
N LEU A 167 4.55 5.83 -12.78
CA LEU A 167 3.11 5.61 -12.90
C LEU A 167 2.46 5.45 -11.52
N ARG A 168 3.02 4.61 -10.66
CA ARG A 168 2.54 4.47 -9.28
C ARG A 168 2.63 5.78 -8.49
N ASP A 169 3.77 6.48 -8.60
CA ASP A 169 3.98 7.76 -7.90
C ASP A 169 3.04 8.86 -8.44
N PHE A 170 2.56 8.75 -9.69
CA PHE A 170 1.55 9.65 -10.26
C PHE A 170 0.22 9.59 -9.51
N PHE A 171 -0.25 8.41 -9.12
CA PHE A 171 -1.48 8.22 -8.32
C PHE A 171 -1.23 8.26 -6.81
N THR A 172 0.01 8.47 -6.39
CA THR A 172 0.37 8.64 -4.98
C THR A 172 0.29 10.12 -4.59
N VAL A 173 -0.25 10.41 -3.41
CA VAL A 173 -0.32 11.75 -2.81
C VAL A 173 -0.10 11.71 -1.30
N THR A 174 0.44 12.78 -0.72
CA THR A 174 0.38 13.06 0.72
C THR A 174 -0.58 14.20 1.03
N ASP A 175 -0.73 15.12 0.06
CA ASP A 175 -1.56 16.31 0.14
C ASP A 175 -2.06 16.68 -1.26
N LEU A 176 -3.24 17.29 -1.33
CA LEU A 176 -3.78 17.93 -2.52
C LEU A 176 -3.99 19.41 -2.23
N ARG A 177 -3.84 20.25 -3.25
CA ARG A 177 -4.16 21.68 -3.16
C ARG A 177 -4.97 22.12 -4.37
N ILE A 178 -6.14 22.66 -4.10
CA ILE A 178 -6.99 23.30 -5.09
C ILE A 178 -6.67 24.79 -5.03
N ARG A 179 -6.07 25.32 -6.11
CA ARG A 179 -5.77 26.74 -6.26
C ARG A 179 -6.82 27.38 -7.16
N LEU A 180 -7.75 28.08 -6.55
CA LEU A 180 -8.78 28.86 -7.23
C LEU A 180 -8.17 30.22 -7.57
N LEU A 181 -8.09 30.55 -8.87
CA LEU A 181 -7.38 31.75 -9.35
C LEU A 181 -8.32 32.84 -9.84
N ARG A 182 -9.41 32.46 -10.52
CA ARG A 182 -10.45 33.37 -11.00
C ARG A 182 -11.84 32.73 -10.85
N PRO A 183 -12.82 33.40 -10.22
CA PRO A 183 -14.16 32.85 -10.02
C PRO A 183 -14.91 32.79 -11.35
N ALA A 184 -16.07 32.14 -11.36
CA ALA A 184 -16.94 32.10 -12.52
C ALA A 184 -17.42 33.52 -12.86
N VAL A 185 -16.97 34.09 -13.99
CA VAL A 185 -17.46 35.40 -14.43
C VAL A 185 -18.64 35.26 -15.38
N GLY A 186 -18.65 34.20 -16.20
CA GLY A 186 -19.71 33.90 -17.17
C GLY A 186 -19.79 34.85 -18.37
N GLU A 187 -19.14 36.01 -18.29
CA GLU A 187 -19.03 37.05 -19.32
C GLU A 187 -17.55 37.41 -19.54
N ILE A 188 -17.28 38.07 -20.67
CA ILE A 188 -15.92 38.52 -21.03
C ILE A 188 -15.40 39.57 -20.03
N PHE A 189 -16.30 40.38 -19.47
CA PHE A 189 -15.98 41.47 -18.56
C PHE A 189 -16.60 41.26 -17.18
N VAL A 190 -15.88 41.70 -16.14
CA VAL A 190 -16.38 41.72 -14.77
C VAL A 190 -17.28 42.94 -14.60
N ASP A 191 -18.47 42.75 -14.04
CA ASP A 191 -19.35 43.86 -13.67
C ASP A 191 -18.93 44.41 -12.32
N GLU A 192 -18.23 45.53 -12.37
CA GLU A 192 -17.68 46.23 -11.20
C GLU A 192 -18.77 46.78 -10.27
N LEU A 193 -20.01 46.97 -10.75
CA LEU A 193 -21.12 47.45 -9.93
C LEU A 193 -21.72 46.33 -9.08
N HIS A 194 -21.55 45.07 -9.47
CA HIS A 194 -22.19 43.91 -8.85
C HIS A 194 -21.20 42.82 -8.39
N LEU A 195 -20.07 43.23 -7.80
CA LEU A 195 -19.01 42.31 -7.33
C LEU A 195 -19.46 41.26 -6.31
N ALA A 196 -20.60 41.47 -5.65
CA ALA A 196 -21.20 40.51 -4.73
C ALA A 196 -21.60 39.18 -5.40
N ARG A 197 -21.71 39.13 -6.74
CA ARG A 197 -22.05 37.90 -7.48
C ARG A 197 -20.87 36.96 -7.72
N TYR A 198 -19.64 37.43 -7.51
CA TYR A 198 -18.43 36.67 -7.76
C TYR A 198 -17.84 36.15 -6.44
N PHE A 199 -17.91 34.84 -6.26
CA PHE A 199 -17.38 34.12 -5.11
C PHE A 199 -17.19 32.66 -5.50
N TYR A 200 -16.53 31.89 -4.63
CA TYR A 200 -16.46 30.44 -4.74
C TYR A 200 -17.39 29.80 -3.71
N ALA A 201 -18.11 28.76 -4.10
CA ALA A 201 -18.81 27.90 -3.17
C ALA A 201 -18.66 26.44 -3.58
N ILE A 202 -18.25 25.59 -2.64
CA ILE A 202 -17.98 24.16 -2.87
C ILE A 202 -18.88 23.36 -1.95
N SER A 203 -19.74 22.53 -2.53
CA SER A 203 -20.67 21.66 -1.82
C SER A 203 -20.02 20.37 -1.35
N ASP A 204 -19.13 19.79 -2.15
CA ASP A 204 -18.53 18.49 -1.80
C ASP A 204 -17.20 18.25 -2.52
N ILE A 205 -16.28 17.55 -1.86
CA ILE A 205 -15.01 17.11 -2.40
C ILE A 205 -14.82 15.61 -2.10
N LYS A 206 -14.89 14.79 -3.15
CA LYS A 206 -14.69 13.34 -3.05
C LYS A 206 -13.28 12.96 -3.47
N VAL A 207 -12.54 12.37 -2.53
CA VAL A 207 -11.22 11.76 -2.78
C VAL A 207 -11.24 10.32 -2.29
N HIS A 208 -11.14 9.37 -3.21
CA HIS A 208 -11.09 7.95 -2.88
C HIS A 208 -9.69 7.38 -3.10
N GLY A 209 -9.18 6.68 -2.11
CA GLY A 209 -7.88 6.04 -2.17
C GLY A 209 -7.66 5.03 -1.05
N ARG A 210 -6.51 4.36 -1.12
CA ARG A 210 -6.04 3.43 -0.10
C ARG A 210 -4.71 3.89 0.49
N CYS A 211 -4.42 3.52 1.73
CA CYS A 211 -3.11 3.76 2.30
C CYS A 211 -2.00 3.11 1.46
N LYS A 212 -0.94 3.85 1.18
CA LYS A 212 0.30 3.25 0.65
C LYS A 212 0.97 2.43 1.75
N CYS A 213 0.89 1.12 1.65
CA CYS A 213 1.56 0.20 2.57
C CYS A 213 2.58 -0.69 1.84
N ASN A 214 2.96 -0.32 0.61
CA ASN A 214 3.89 -1.07 -0.25
C ASN A 214 3.55 -2.57 -0.38
N LEU A 215 2.25 -2.90 -0.36
CA LEU A 215 1.71 -4.28 -0.37
C LEU A 215 2.16 -5.15 0.82
N HIS A 216 2.43 -4.55 1.99
CA HIS A 216 2.77 -5.28 3.22
C HIS A 216 1.78 -5.04 4.38
N ALA A 217 0.61 -4.47 4.12
CA ALA A 217 -0.47 -4.39 5.10
C ALA A 217 -1.81 -4.40 4.40
N THR A 218 -2.81 -5.02 5.02
CA THR A 218 -4.21 -4.97 4.61
C THR A 218 -5.01 -3.98 5.44
N VAL A 219 -4.60 -3.75 6.69
CA VAL A 219 -5.24 -2.86 7.65
C VAL A 219 -4.48 -1.54 7.73
N CYS A 220 -5.22 -0.43 7.72
CA CYS A 220 -4.70 0.90 7.95
C CYS A 220 -5.51 1.56 9.06
N VAL A 221 -4.85 1.83 10.20
CA VAL A 221 -5.51 2.27 11.43
C VAL A 221 -5.38 3.78 11.55
N TYR A 222 -6.46 4.43 11.97
CA TYR A 222 -6.45 5.84 12.37
C TYR A 222 -6.25 5.92 13.87
N ASP A 223 -5.07 6.36 14.30
CA ASP A 223 -4.72 6.53 15.70
C ASP A 223 -4.07 7.90 15.92
N ASN A 224 -4.42 8.58 17.02
CA ASN A 224 -3.87 9.89 17.39
C ASN A 224 -3.84 10.90 16.22
N SER A 225 -4.97 11.04 15.51
CA SER A 225 -5.12 11.90 14.31
C SER A 225 -4.19 11.57 13.13
N LYS A 226 -3.64 10.35 13.08
CA LYS A 226 -2.73 9.91 12.04
C LYS A 226 -3.10 8.53 11.52
N LEU A 227 -3.15 8.42 10.20
CA LEU A 227 -3.39 7.17 9.51
C LEU A 227 -2.07 6.40 9.36
N THR A 228 -2.00 5.14 9.78
CA THR A 228 -0.77 4.33 9.76
C THR A 228 -1.06 2.89 9.33
N CYS A 229 -0.18 2.29 8.53
CA CYS A 229 -0.31 0.89 8.12
C CYS A 229 0.04 -0.07 9.28
N GLU A 230 -0.75 -1.12 9.46
CA GLU A 230 -0.40 -2.22 10.37
C GLU A 230 0.54 -3.20 9.63
N CYS A 231 1.85 -2.93 9.71
CA CYS A 231 2.81 -3.60 8.85
C CYS A 231 3.05 -5.09 9.17
N GLU A 232 2.88 -5.91 8.14
CA GLU A 232 3.18 -7.34 8.10
C GLU A 232 4.54 -7.61 7.42
N HIS A 233 4.81 -8.87 7.04
CA HIS A 233 5.98 -9.27 6.25
C HIS A 233 7.34 -8.80 6.83
N ASN A 234 7.43 -8.69 8.16
CA ASN A 234 8.58 -8.19 8.91
C ASN A 234 9.02 -6.76 8.51
N THR A 235 8.07 -5.94 8.06
CA THR A 235 8.29 -4.54 7.70
C THR A 235 7.84 -3.58 8.80
N THR A 236 8.28 -2.32 8.73
CA THR A 236 7.95 -1.27 9.71
C THR A 236 8.00 0.12 9.06
N GLY A 237 7.63 1.14 9.82
CA GLY A 237 7.45 2.52 9.35
C GLY A 237 6.02 2.79 8.88
N PRO A 238 5.69 4.06 8.59
CA PRO A 238 4.31 4.47 8.30
C PRO A 238 3.71 3.82 7.05
N ASP A 239 4.55 3.55 6.05
CA ASP A 239 4.16 2.95 4.77
C ASP A 239 4.72 1.52 4.60
N CYS A 240 5.24 0.90 5.67
CA CYS A 240 5.92 -0.39 5.59
C CYS A 240 7.16 -0.39 4.64
N GLY A 241 7.80 0.78 4.52
CA GLY A 241 8.91 1.05 3.60
C GLY A 241 10.30 0.62 4.09
N LYS A 242 10.39 -0.10 5.21
CA LYS A 242 11.65 -0.54 5.81
C LYS A 242 11.49 -1.91 6.46
N CYS A 243 12.56 -2.71 6.49
CA CYS A 243 12.58 -3.94 7.28
C CYS A 243 12.71 -3.65 8.78
N LYS A 244 12.10 -4.48 9.62
CA LYS A 244 12.30 -4.47 11.08
C LYS A 244 13.76 -4.73 11.42
N LYS A 245 14.20 -4.27 12.59
CA LYS A 245 15.51 -4.64 13.16
C LYS A 245 15.60 -6.16 13.24
N ASN A 246 16.77 -6.73 12.92
CA ASN A 246 17.03 -8.17 12.80
C ASN A 246 16.41 -8.88 11.59
N TYR A 247 15.71 -8.17 10.69
CA TYR A 247 15.17 -8.73 9.44
C TYR A 247 15.81 -8.06 8.20
N GLN A 248 17.12 -7.80 8.27
CA GLN A 248 17.88 -7.11 7.24
C GLN A 248 18.82 -8.05 6.49
N GLY A 249 18.46 -9.34 6.37
CA GLY A 249 19.23 -10.34 5.63
C GLY A 249 19.28 -10.07 4.11
N ARG A 250 18.36 -9.24 3.60
CA ARG A 250 18.39 -8.67 2.24
C ARG A 250 17.88 -7.23 2.25
N PRO A 251 18.19 -6.43 1.21
CA PRO A 251 17.59 -5.11 1.03
C PRO A 251 16.05 -5.18 1.00
N TRP A 252 15.40 -4.13 1.51
CA TRP A 252 13.95 -3.99 1.42
C TRP A 252 13.51 -3.81 -0.04
N SER A 253 12.40 -4.43 -0.40
CA SER A 253 11.69 -4.21 -1.66
C SER A 253 10.19 -4.29 -1.42
N PRO A 254 9.36 -3.46 -2.10
CA PRO A 254 7.92 -3.52 -1.96
C PRO A 254 7.39 -4.88 -2.43
N GLY A 255 6.18 -5.27 -1.99
CA GLY A 255 5.47 -6.37 -2.61
C GLY A 255 5.11 -6.06 -4.08
N SER A 256 4.72 -7.09 -4.83
CA SER A 256 4.23 -6.98 -6.20
C SER A 256 2.91 -7.74 -6.34
N TYR A 257 2.03 -7.23 -7.20
CA TYR A 257 0.78 -7.87 -7.57
C TYR A 257 0.98 -9.15 -8.39
N LEU A 258 2.17 -9.37 -8.95
CA LEU A 258 2.49 -10.53 -9.79
C LEU A 258 3.20 -11.64 -8.99
N PRO A 259 2.90 -12.93 -9.27
CA PRO A 259 1.90 -13.43 -10.22
C PRO A 259 0.47 -13.42 -9.65
N ILE A 260 -0.51 -13.14 -10.49
CA ILE A 260 -1.93 -13.09 -10.11
C ILE A 260 -2.45 -14.51 -9.82
N PRO A 261 -3.27 -14.74 -8.77
CA PRO A 261 -3.91 -13.74 -7.90
C PRO A 261 -3.17 -13.43 -6.60
N LYS A 262 -2.11 -14.17 -6.25
CA LYS A 262 -1.48 -14.11 -4.93
C LYS A 262 -0.41 -13.01 -4.79
N GLY A 263 0.21 -12.60 -5.89
CA GLY A 263 1.33 -11.68 -5.89
C GLY A 263 2.60 -12.26 -5.26
N THR A 264 3.58 -11.39 -5.05
CA THR A 264 4.82 -11.70 -4.32
C THR A 264 5.01 -10.70 -3.19
N ALA A 265 5.05 -11.21 -1.95
CA ALA A 265 5.10 -10.36 -0.76
C ALA A 265 6.47 -9.70 -0.52
N ASN A 266 7.56 -10.24 -1.11
CA ASN A 266 8.92 -9.74 -0.92
C ASN A 266 9.33 -9.50 0.55
N THR A 267 8.91 -10.42 1.43
CA THR A 267 9.11 -10.39 2.89
C THR A 267 10.56 -10.14 3.32
N CYS A 268 10.77 -9.35 4.37
CA CYS A 268 12.08 -9.13 4.95
C CYS A 268 12.61 -10.40 5.65
N ILE A 269 13.89 -10.73 5.42
CA ILE A 269 14.53 -11.99 5.86
C ILE A 269 15.39 -11.73 7.09
N PRO A 270 15.43 -12.63 8.10
CA PRO A 270 16.32 -12.51 9.26
C PRO A 270 17.78 -12.19 8.89
N SER A 271 18.42 -11.32 9.66
CA SER A 271 19.84 -10.98 9.50
C SER A 271 20.73 -12.18 9.84
N ILE A 272 21.86 -12.33 9.16
CA ILE A 272 22.81 -13.44 9.41
C ILE A 272 23.30 -13.45 10.88
N SER A 273 23.49 -12.26 11.48
CA SER A 273 23.87 -12.11 12.89
C SER A 273 22.78 -12.54 13.88
N SER A 274 21.49 -12.54 13.47
CA SER A 274 20.37 -13.03 14.29
C SER A 274 20.13 -14.54 14.16
N ILE A 275 20.73 -15.19 13.17
CA ILE A 275 20.69 -16.66 13.01
C ILE A 275 21.64 -17.34 14.02
N GLY A 276 22.59 -16.58 14.60
CA GLY A 276 23.61 -17.05 15.55
C GLY A 276 23.17 -17.18 17.02
N ASN A 277 21.91 -16.88 17.36
CA ASN A 277 21.35 -17.10 18.71
C ASN A 277 20.27 -18.21 18.71
N THR A 278 20.45 -19.23 17.88
CA THR A 278 19.84 -20.53 18.19
C THR A 278 20.67 -21.16 19.30
N PRO A 279 20.06 -21.74 20.35
CA PRO A 279 20.83 -22.43 21.38
C PRO A 279 21.60 -23.56 20.70
N THR A 280 22.93 -23.47 20.69
CA THR A 280 23.84 -24.52 20.19
C THR A 280 23.75 -25.82 21.00
N THR A 281 22.82 -25.91 21.95
CA THR A 281 22.35 -27.15 22.53
C THR A 281 21.08 -27.59 21.82
N CYS A 282 21.21 -28.34 20.72
CA CYS A 282 20.27 -29.43 20.50
C CYS A 282 20.42 -30.32 21.73
N SER A 283 19.52 -30.18 22.70
CA SER A 283 19.60 -30.93 23.94
C SER A 283 19.44 -32.41 23.61
N PHE A 284 20.58 -33.12 23.51
CA PHE A 284 20.66 -34.57 23.42
C PHE A 284 19.88 -35.25 24.58
N GLN A 285 19.51 -34.51 25.62
CA GLN A 285 18.65 -34.95 26.71
C GLN A 285 17.24 -35.31 26.23
N ALA A 286 16.66 -34.57 25.29
CA ALA A 286 15.30 -34.84 24.78
C ALA A 286 15.24 -36.13 23.94
N LEU A 287 16.24 -36.35 23.07
CA LEU A 287 16.38 -37.58 22.29
C LEU A 287 16.71 -38.79 23.18
N ARG A 288 17.52 -38.62 24.23
CA ARG A 288 17.82 -39.71 25.19
C ARG A 288 16.58 -40.16 25.96
N VAL A 289 15.72 -39.24 26.41
CA VAL A 289 14.51 -39.56 27.18
C VAL A 289 13.44 -40.22 26.30
N ALA A 290 13.30 -39.76 25.05
CA ALA A 290 12.37 -40.34 24.08
C ALA A 290 12.73 -41.79 23.70
N PHE A 291 14.02 -42.07 23.46
CA PHE A 291 14.48 -43.43 23.13
C PHE A 291 14.49 -44.38 24.34
N ALA A 292 14.80 -43.90 25.54
CA ALA A 292 14.75 -44.71 26.77
C ALA A 292 13.31 -45.21 27.06
N ARG A 293 12.30 -44.34 26.91
CA ARG A 293 10.89 -44.70 27.10
C ARG A 293 10.36 -45.70 26.06
N ALA A 294 10.84 -45.64 24.82
CA ALA A 294 10.42 -46.56 23.76
C ALA A 294 11.02 -47.98 23.90
N PHE A 295 12.13 -48.13 24.61
CA PHE A 295 12.83 -49.42 24.77
C PHE A 295 12.57 -50.11 26.12
N GLU A 296 12.07 -49.40 27.14
CA GLU A 296 11.60 -50.01 28.40
C GLU A 296 10.28 -50.78 28.24
N SER A 297 9.54 -50.55 27.15
CA SER A 297 8.32 -51.31 26.86
C SER A 297 8.62 -52.48 25.90
N ARG A 298 8.71 -53.68 26.50
CA ARG A 298 8.59 -55.03 25.88
C ARG A 298 9.79 -55.56 25.10
N GLN A 299 10.60 -56.36 25.79
CA GLN A 299 11.31 -57.48 25.16
C GLN A 299 10.29 -58.52 24.66
N GLY A 300 10.40 -58.90 23.39
CA GLY A 300 9.88 -60.16 22.86
C GLY A 300 8.43 -60.16 22.37
N THR A 301 8.16 -59.69 21.15
CA THR A 301 7.11 -60.24 20.27
C THR A 301 7.33 -59.79 18.81
N PRO A 302 7.07 -60.63 17.78
CA PRO A 302 7.25 -60.25 16.38
C PRO A 302 6.12 -59.30 15.95
N GLY A 303 6.48 -58.06 15.60
CA GLY A 303 5.54 -57.00 15.23
C GLY A 303 5.94 -55.59 15.71
N SER A 304 7.01 -55.44 16.51
CA SER A 304 7.33 -54.19 17.22
C SER A 304 7.93 -53.05 16.36
N LYS A 305 8.56 -53.33 15.21
CA LYS A 305 9.34 -52.32 14.45
C LYS A 305 8.52 -51.16 13.89
N ARG A 306 7.30 -51.41 13.43
CA ARG A 306 6.44 -50.35 12.84
C ARG A 306 5.83 -49.44 13.91
N ARG A 307 5.54 -50.00 15.09
CA ARG A 307 4.96 -49.28 16.23
C ARG A 307 6.00 -48.41 16.94
N GLN A 308 7.23 -48.90 17.08
CA GLN A 308 8.36 -48.12 17.63
C GLN A 308 8.72 -46.89 16.77
N ARG A 309 8.62 -47.00 15.44
CA ARG A 309 8.85 -45.84 14.55
C ARG A 309 7.82 -44.73 14.74
N VAL A 310 6.55 -45.09 14.97
CA VAL A 310 5.47 -44.12 15.20
C VAL A 310 5.69 -43.36 16.50
N GLU A 311 6.05 -44.04 17.60
CA GLU A 311 6.30 -43.39 18.89
C GLU A 311 7.51 -42.45 18.85
N VAL A 312 8.57 -42.84 18.14
CA VAL A 312 9.76 -41.99 17.97
C VAL A 312 9.43 -40.77 17.09
N ALA A 313 8.65 -40.94 16.03
CA ALA A 313 8.19 -39.84 15.17
C ALA A 313 7.35 -38.82 15.96
N VAL A 314 6.42 -39.29 16.80
CA VAL A 314 5.61 -38.43 17.68
C VAL A 314 6.49 -37.73 18.73
N ALA A 315 7.45 -38.43 19.33
CA ALA A 315 8.31 -37.86 20.37
C ALA A 315 9.28 -36.78 19.87
N ILE A 316 9.62 -36.79 18.57
CA ILE A 316 10.46 -35.77 17.93
C ILE A 316 9.65 -34.76 17.10
N GLY A 317 8.30 -34.81 17.17
CA GLY A 317 7.41 -33.80 16.59
C GLY A 317 7.15 -33.93 15.09
N LEU A 318 7.36 -35.10 14.48
CA LEU A 318 7.02 -35.35 13.08
C LEU A 318 5.52 -35.63 12.91
N SER A 319 4.94 -35.06 11.86
CA SER A 319 3.54 -35.23 11.51
C SER A 319 3.23 -36.52 10.73
N ASP A 320 4.24 -37.15 10.12
CA ASP A 320 4.08 -38.41 9.37
C ASP A 320 5.34 -39.31 9.46
N VAL A 321 5.14 -40.64 9.53
CA VAL A 321 6.20 -41.67 9.63
C VAL A 321 6.85 -41.95 8.27
N SER A 322 6.21 -41.52 7.18
CA SER A 322 6.75 -41.60 5.81
C SER A 322 8.02 -40.77 5.61
N GLU A 323 8.29 -39.79 6.50
CA GLU A 323 9.49 -38.96 6.51
C GLU A 323 10.74 -39.71 7.06
N MET A 324 10.59 -40.96 7.51
CA MET A 324 11.67 -41.81 8.01
C MET A 324 12.08 -42.91 7.02
N ASP A 325 13.23 -42.75 6.37
CA ASP A 325 13.84 -43.80 5.54
C ASP A 325 14.80 -44.67 6.38
N GLY A 326 14.24 -45.64 7.10
CA GLY A 326 14.98 -46.44 8.08
C GLY A 326 14.92 -45.85 9.50
N TRP A 327 16.08 -45.63 10.12
CA TRP A 327 16.25 -44.81 11.34
C TRP A 327 16.86 -43.43 10.99
N LYS A 328 16.72 -42.99 9.74
CA LYS A 328 17.16 -41.67 9.28
C LYS A 328 16.03 -40.67 9.48
N VAL A 329 16.37 -39.49 9.99
CA VAL A 329 15.45 -38.35 10.12
C VAL A 329 16.11 -37.16 9.42
N VAL A 330 15.37 -36.53 8.50
CA VAL A 330 15.81 -35.33 7.78
C VAL A 330 15.01 -34.14 8.28
N LEU A 331 15.65 -33.24 9.02
CA LEU A 331 15.04 -32.00 9.50
C LEU A 331 15.82 -30.85 8.90
N GLY A 332 15.18 -29.96 8.13
CA GLY A 332 15.75 -28.69 7.70
C GLY A 332 17.16 -28.75 7.05
N GLY A 333 17.46 -29.79 6.26
CA GLY A 333 18.76 -29.96 5.61
C GLY A 333 19.83 -30.73 6.41
N TRP A 334 19.48 -31.30 7.56
CA TRP A 334 20.37 -32.10 8.41
C TRP A 334 20.04 -33.60 8.28
N VAL A 335 21.05 -34.48 8.19
CA VAL A 335 20.86 -35.94 8.13
C VAL A 335 21.46 -36.60 9.37
N CYS A 336 20.63 -37.15 10.25
CA CYS A 336 21.10 -37.95 11.38
C CYS A 336 21.11 -39.44 11.03
N PHE A 337 22.19 -40.15 11.38
CA PHE A 337 22.32 -41.60 11.26
C PHE A 337 22.28 -42.27 12.63
N CYS A 338 21.50 -43.34 12.78
CA CYS A 338 21.67 -44.32 13.84
C CYS A 338 22.39 -45.55 13.26
N VAL A 339 23.68 -45.69 13.51
CA VAL A 339 24.43 -46.91 13.16
C VAL A 339 24.42 -47.83 14.38
N GLY A 340 23.67 -48.92 14.29
CA GLY A 340 23.65 -49.93 15.36
C GLY A 340 24.92 -50.77 15.33
N VAL A 341 25.52 -51.00 16.51
CA VAL A 341 26.48 -52.08 16.73
C VAL A 341 25.98 -52.91 17.90
N SER A 342 25.81 -54.21 17.67
CA SER A 342 25.43 -55.19 18.68
C SER A 342 26.70 -55.71 19.35
N GLY A 343 26.80 -55.57 20.67
CA GLY A 343 27.85 -56.17 21.48
C GLY A 343 27.37 -56.28 22.92
N VAL A 344 27.19 -57.51 23.40
CA VAL A 344 26.81 -57.80 24.79
C VAL A 344 28.08 -58.08 25.58
N LEU A 345 28.37 -57.23 26.56
CA LEU A 345 29.30 -57.57 27.65
C LEU A 345 28.60 -57.26 28.98
N HIS A 346 28.50 -58.28 29.84
CA HIS A 346 28.02 -58.18 31.22
C HIS A 346 26.61 -57.57 31.39
N GLY A 347 25.62 -58.04 30.62
CA GLY A 347 24.20 -57.87 30.98
C GLY A 347 23.62 -56.45 30.91
N SER A 348 24.39 -55.43 30.50
CA SER A 348 23.88 -54.10 30.18
C SER A 348 24.01 -53.79 28.69
N LEU A 349 22.90 -53.40 28.07
CA LEU A 349 22.86 -52.93 26.68
C LEU A 349 23.41 -51.50 26.64
N THR A 350 24.61 -51.32 26.06
CA THR A 350 25.19 -49.99 25.86
C THR A 350 24.94 -49.57 24.41
N VAL A 351 24.11 -48.54 24.19
CA VAL A 351 23.84 -47.99 22.86
C VAL A 351 24.78 -46.80 22.63
N LEU A 352 25.76 -46.96 21.73
CA LEU A 352 26.56 -45.84 21.22
C LEU A 352 25.78 -45.15 20.10
N LEU A 353 25.43 -43.88 20.30
CA LEU A 353 24.86 -43.00 19.28
C LEU A 353 26.01 -42.15 18.70
N THR A 354 26.40 -42.41 17.46
CA THR A 354 27.32 -41.54 16.71
C THR A 354 26.53 -40.72 15.69
N GLY A 355 26.52 -39.40 15.83
CA GLY A 355 25.96 -38.48 14.84
C GLY A 355 27.02 -38.03 13.84
N HIS A 356 26.65 -37.82 12.57
CA HIS A 356 27.51 -37.18 11.58
C HIS A 356 26.84 -35.91 11.05
N LEU A 357 27.63 -34.85 10.92
CA LEU A 357 27.25 -33.61 10.25
C LEU A 357 27.62 -33.76 8.77
N ILE A 358 26.66 -33.64 7.86
CA ILE A 358 26.95 -33.53 6.42
C ILE A 358 26.41 -32.17 5.97
N LEU A 359 27.31 -31.22 5.71
CA LEU A 359 26.97 -29.93 5.12
C LEU A 359 26.94 -30.04 3.59
N PRO A 360 26.06 -29.32 2.88
CA PRO A 360 26.06 -29.29 1.42
C PRO A 360 27.35 -28.62 0.90
N PRO A 361 27.88 -29.03 -0.28
CA PRO A 361 29.15 -28.53 -0.77
C PRO A 361 29.03 -27.05 -1.16
N SER A 362 29.99 -26.25 -0.69
CA SER A 362 30.32 -24.93 -1.24
C SER A 362 30.85 -25.09 -2.67
N PRO A 363 30.57 -24.17 -3.62
CA PRO A 363 31.01 -24.27 -5.01
C PRO A 363 32.54 -24.16 -5.22
N HIS A 364 33.34 -24.08 -4.15
CA HIS A 364 34.80 -23.99 -4.21
C HIS A 364 35.58 -25.04 -3.41
N ALA A 365 34.96 -26.12 -2.92
CA ALA A 365 35.65 -27.15 -2.14
C ALA A 365 35.75 -28.50 -2.88
N SER A 366 36.97 -28.91 -3.23
CA SER A 366 37.30 -30.20 -3.84
C SER A 366 37.53 -31.30 -2.80
N SER A 367 36.56 -31.54 -1.91
CA SER A 367 36.33 -32.77 -1.11
C SER A 367 35.46 -32.49 0.14
N PRO A 368 34.61 -33.41 0.59
CA PRO A 368 33.82 -33.25 1.81
C PRO A 368 34.71 -33.43 3.06
N SER A 369 34.69 -32.46 3.98
CA SER A 369 35.32 -32.57 5.29
C SER A 369 34.41 -33.32 6.26
N ILE A 370 34.94 -34.37 6.88
CA ILE A 370 34.27 -35.15 7.93
C ILE A 370 34.84 -34.70 9.28
N SER A 371 34.06 -33.97 10.08
CA SER A 371 34.39 -33.71 11.49
C SER A 371 33.68 -34.74 12.38
N ARG A 372 34.46 -35.52 13.15
CA ARG A 372 33.93 -36.39 14.22
C ARG A 372 33.66 -35.53 15.46
N CYS A 373 32.48 -35.67 16.05
CA CYS A 373 32.21 -35.29 17.43
C CYS A 373 32.15 -36.54 18.29
#